data_AF-A0A8H7A6Q1-F1
#
_entry.id   AF-A0A8H7A6Q1-F1
#
_cell.length_a   1.000
_cell.length_b   1.000
_cell.length_c   1.000
_cell.angle_alpha   90.00
_cell.angle_beta   90.00
_cell.angle_gamma   90.00
#
_symmetry.space_group_name_H-M   'P 1'
#
loop_
_entity.id
_entity.type
_entity.pdbx_description
1 polymer ?
#
loop_
_entity_poly.entity_id
_entity_poly.type
_entity_poly.pdbx_seq_one_letter_code
_entity_poly.pdbx_strand_id
1 'polypeptide(L)'
;MPFFVHGNALDFIAENPATSILSLLQDVTSGLQYMHGLDPPIAHGTLRASNILISNEGKACITDPCINMLPLPPFWTIENAVYSRWLAPEILTTGADELPLASPEGDVYSFSMTAVEVS
;
A
#
# COMPACT_ATOMS: atom_id res chain seq x y z
N MET A 1 11.19 3.79 -13.49
CA MET A 1 11.23 2.72 -12.48
C MET A 1 12.33 1.74 -12.86
N PRO A 2 13.19 1.30 -11.92
CA PRO A 2 14.07 0.16 -12.14
C PRO A 2 13.25 -1.10 -12.43
N PHE A 3 13.82 -2.08 -13.13
CA PHE A 3 13.16 -3.34 -13.44
C PHE A 3 13.22 -4.27 -12.22
N PHE A 4 12.06 -4.66 -11.71
CA PHE A 4 11.93 -5.59 -10.58
C PHE A 4 11.65 -6.99 -11.13
N VAL A 5 12.71 -7.79 -11.31
CA VAL A 5 12.63 -9.13 -11.92
C VAL A 5 11.71 -10.09 -11.17
N HIS A 6 11.56 -9.86 -9.86
CA HIS A 6 10.78 -10.67 -8.93
C HIS A 6 9.31 -10.25 -8.84
N GLY A 7 8.89 -9.21 -9.57
CA GLY A 7 7.51 -8.74 -9.56
C GLY A 7 7.07 -8.17 -8.22
N ASN A 8 5.80 -8.38 -7.88
CA ASN A 8 5.20 -7.90 -6.63
C ASN A 8 5.32 -8.93 -5.49
N ALA A 9 5.05 -8.48 -4.26
CA ALA A 9 5.21 -9.30 -3.07
C ALA A 9 4.33 -10.56 -3.05
N LEU A 10 3.11 -10.54 -3.64
CA LEU A 10 2.24 -11.72 -3.67
C LEU A 10 2.84 -12.83 -4.51
N ASP A 11 3.22 -12.50 -5.74
CA ASP A 11 3.80 -13.45 -6.67
C ASP A 11 5.13 -13.98 -6.12
N PHE A 12 5.95 -13.10 -5.56
CA PHE A 12 7.24 -13.48 -4.98
C PHE A 12 7.11 -14.45 -3.81
N ILE A 13 6.18 -14.23 -2.88
CA ILE A 13 5.96 -15.11 -1.72
C ILE A 13 5.41 -16.46 -2.18
N ALA A 14 4.49 -16.47 -3.15
CA ALA A 14 3.94 -17.69 -3.72
C ALA A 14 5.03 -18.56 -4.39
N GLU A 15 5.98 -17.94 -5.08
CA GLU A 15 7.10 -18.63 -5.71
C GLU A 15 8.20 -19.02 -4.70
N ASN A 16 8.32 -18.29 -3.60
CA ASN A 16 9.38 -18.45 -2.59
C ASN A 16 8.81 -18.62 -1.17
N PRO A 17 8.19 -19.76 -0.84
CA PRO A 17 7.49 -19.96 0.43
C PRO A 17 8.39 -19.97 1.67
N ALA A 18 9.71 -20.06 1.49
CA ALA A 18 10.69 -19.93 2.58
C ALA A 18 11.02 -18.47 2.92
N THR A 19 10.49 -17.50 2.17
CA THR A 19 10.73 -16.07 2.38
C THR A 19 10.21 -15.63 3.73
N SER A 20 11.01 -14.82 4.43
CA SER A 20 10.58 -14.20 5.68
C SER A 20 9.62 -13.05 5.38
N ILE A 21 8.31 -13.29 5.52
CA ILE A 21 7.26 -12.27 5.39
C ILE A 21 7.54 -11.08 6.31
N LEU A 22 7.98 -11.35 7.54
CA LEU A 22 8.35 -10.31 8.50
C LEU A 22 9.47 -9.39 7.99
N SER A 23 10.45 -9.94 7.26
CA SER A 23 11.54 -9.12 6.69
C SER A 23 11.02 -8.19 5.59
N LEU A 24 10.10 -8.67 4.75
CA LEU A 24 9.46 -7.83 3.72
C LEU A 24 8.60 -6.73 4.36
N LEU A 25 7.82 -7.06 5.40
CA LEU A 25 7.00 -6.08 6.11
C LEU A 25 7.86 -5.03 6.83
N GLN A 26 9.05 -5.39 7.34
CA GLN A 26 10.00 -4.44 7.91
C GLN A 26 10.57 -3.46 6.86
N ASP A 27 10.87 -3.94 5.66
CA ASP A 27 11.30 -3.07 4.57
C ASP A 27 10.15 -2.09 4.19
N VAL A 28 8.89 -2.55 4.16
CA VAL A 28 7.71 -1.71 3.92
C VAL A 28 7.52 -0.67 5.03
N THR A 29 7.59 -1.04 6.31
CA THR A 29 7.44 -0.05 7.40
C THR A 29 8.55 1.01 7.38
N SER A 30 9.76 0.63 6.96
CA SER A 30 10.87 1.57 6.78
C SER A 30 10.56 2.59 5.67
N GLY A 31 9.96 2.13 4.56
CA GLY A 31 9.49 3.01 3.48
C GLY A 31 8.40 3.99 3.92
N LEU A 32 7.40 3.49 4.65
CA LEU A 32 6.33 4.34 5.20
C LEU A 32 6.87 5.36 6.21
N GLN A 33 7.72 4.91 7.14
CA GLN A 33 8.36 5.80 8.12
C GLN A 33 9.12 6.94 7.43
N TYR A 34 9.83 6.65 6.34
CA TYR A 34 10.51 7.68 5.56
C TYR A 34 9.52 8.70 4.99
N MET A 35 8.43 8.25 4.35
CA MET A 35 7.44 9.14 3.73
C MET A 35 6.70 9.99 4.78
N HIS A 36 6.28 9.37 5.88
CA HIS A 36 5.55 10.02 6.97
C HIS A 36 6.43 11.00 7.76
N GLY A 37 7.76 10.82 7.75
CA GLY A 37 8.73 11.71 8.40
C GLY A 37 9.14 12.94 7.60
N LEU A 38 8.64 13.13 6.38
CA LEU A 38 8.89 14.33 5.57
C LEU A 38 8.12 15.55 6.10
N ASP A 39 8.51 16.75 5.67
CA ASP A 39 7.82 18.00 5.98
C ASP A 39 7.45 18.76 4.69
N PRO A 40 6.18 18.77 4.27
CA PRO A 40 5.04 18.14 4.94
C PRO A 40 5.05 16.59 4.81
N PRO A 41 4.43 15.85 5.74
CA PRO A 41 4.31 14.39 5.66
C PRO A 41 3.64 13.95 4.36
N ILE A 42 4.19 12.90 3.74
CA ILE A 42 3.63 12.32 2.51
C ILE A 42 2.99 10.97 2.85
N ALA A 43 1.71 10.81 2.58
CA ALA A 43 1.03 9.53 2.63
C ALA A 43 1.12 8.80 1.28
N HIS A 44 1.15 7.47 1.32
CA HIS A 44 1.13 6.60 0.16
C HIS A 44 -0.26 6.53 -0.50
N GLY A 45 -1.31 6.31 0.31
CA GLY A 45 -2.72 6.37 -0.08
C GLY A 45 -3.28 5.12 -0.78
N THR A 46 -2.42 4.24 -1.30
CA THR A 46 -2.82 3.02 -2.04
C THR A 46 -1.98 1.80 -1.69
N LEU A 47 -1.54 1.68 -0.43
CA LEU A 47 -0.65 0.58 -0.03
C LEU A 47 -1.38 -0.78 -0.04
N ARG A 48 -0.82 -1.76 -0.74
CA ARG A 48 -1.26 -3.16 -0.82
C ARG A 48 -0.14 -4.05 -1.37
N ALA A 49 -0.26 -5.37 -1.24
CA ALA A 49 0.82 -6.29 -1.64
C ALA A 49 1.20 -6.21 -3.12
N SER A 50 0.24 -5.92 -4.01
CA SER A 50 0.50 -5.70 -5.44
C SER A 50 1.32 -4.45 -5.74
N ASN A 51 1.34 -3.47 -4.82
CA ASN A 51 2.08 -2.21 -4.92
C ASN A 51 3.38 -2.26 -4.10
N ILE A 52 3.82 -3.46 -3.75
CA ILE A 52 5.12 -3.72 -3.13
C ILE A 52 5.91 -4.56 -4.13
N LEU A 53 6.96 -3.99 -4.71
CA LEU A 53 7.85 -4.69 -5.63
C LEU A 53 9.06 -5.25 -4.89
N ILE A 54 9.58 -6.39 -5.36
CA ILE A 54 10.73 -7.06 -4.76
C ILE A 54 11.97 -6.81 -5.61
N SER A 55 13.00 -6.18 -5.02
CA SER A 55 14.26 -5.87 -5.70
C SER A 55 15.06 -7.15 -6.03
N ASN A 56 16.09 -7.02 -6.86
CA ASN A 56 16.99 -8.14 -7.19
C ASN A 56 17.71 -8.69 -5.95
N GLU A 57 17.89 -7.85 -4.93
CA GLU A 57 18.48 -8.19 -3.64
C GLU A 57 17.45 -8.79 -2.65
N GLY A 58 16.21 -9.02 -3.09
CA GLY A 58 15.13 -9.55 -2.26
C GLY A 58 14.54 -8.55 -1.28
N LYS A 59 14.70 -7.24 -1.54
CA LYS A 59 14.19 -6.16 -0.68
C LYS A 59 12.82 -5.68 -1.13
N ALA A 60 11.91 -5.47 -0.17
CA ALA A 60 10.59 -4.92 -0.49
C ALA A 60 10.68 -3.41 -0.72
N CYS A 61 10.04 -2.93 -1.78
CA CYS A 61 10.00 -1.53 -2.18
C CYS A 61 8.56 -1.11 -2.43
N ILE A 62 8.10 -0.06 -1.75
CA ILE A 62 6.75 0.49 -1.95
C ILE A 62 6.71 1.25 -3.28
N THR A 63 5.66 1.04 -4.09
CA THR A 63 5.47 1.69 -5.40
C THR A 63 4.05 2.21 -5.61
N ASP A 64 3.89 3.00 -6.68
CA ASP A 64 2.60 3.55 -7.12
C ASP A 64 1.86 4.38 -6.06
N PRO A 65 2.54 5.38 -5.44
CA PRO A 65 1.89 6.28 -4.50
C PRO A 65 0.82 7.09 -5.25
N CYS A 66 -0.45 6.84 -4.94
CA CYS A 66 -1.55 7.54 -5.59
C CYS A 66 -2.14 8.58 -4.65
N ILE A 67 -1.34 9.62 -4.41
CA ILE A 67 -1.62 10.74 -3.49
C ILE A 67 -2.97 11.44 -3.77
N ASN A 68 -3.52 11.28 -4.99
CA ASN A 68 -4.73 12.00 -5.45
C ASN A 68 -5.84 11.14 -6.08
N MET A 69 -5.79 9.79 -6.06
CA MET A 69 -6.88 8.96 -6.58
C MET A 69 -7.48 8.02 -5.54
N LEU A 70 -8.21 8.57 -4.58
CA LEU A 70 -9.37 7.85 -4.08
C LEU A 70 -10.57 8.29 -4.94
N PRO A 71 -11.09 7.41 -5.81
CA PRO A 71 -12.18 7.77 -6.70
C PRO A 71 -13.44 8.03 -5.88
N LEU A 72 -13.86 9.29 -5.80
CA LEU A 72 -15.15 9.68 -5.28
C LEU A 72 -16.28 9.00 -6.09
N PRO A 73 -17.47 8.76 -5.49
CA PRO A 73 -18.68 8.50 -6.29
C PRO A 73 -18.87 9.61 -7.35
N PRO A 74 -19.23 9.28 -8.60
CA PRO A 74 -19.81 8.01 -9.05
C PRO A 74 -18.79 7.00 -9.61
N PHE A 75 -17.49 7.20 -9.42
CA PHE A 75 -16.44 6.41 -10.06
C PHE A 75 -16.14 5.06 -9.39
N TRP A 76 -17.00 4.55 -8.49
CA TRP A 76 -16.85 3.22 -7.89
C TRP A 76 -17.06 2.10 -8.93
N THR A 77 -16.01 1.75 -9.67
CA THR A 77 -15.98 0.54 -10.50
C THR A 77 -15.77 -0.71 -9.62
N ILE A 78 -15.99 -1.91 -10.18
CA ILE A 78 -15.78 -3.19 -9.46
C ILE A 78 -14.33 -3.31 -8.93
N GLU A 79 -13.34 -2.77 -9.63
CA GLU A 79 -11.95 -2.68 -9.15
C GLU A 79 -11.85 -1.80 -7.89
N ASN A 80 -12.57 -0.68 -7.82
CA ASN A 80 -12.57 0.24 -6.66
C ASN A 80 -13.24 -0.37 -5.42
N ALA A 81 -14.20 -1.27 -5.60
CA ALA A 81 -14.75 -2.06 -4.49
C ALA A 81 -13.71 -3.03 -3.90
N VAL A 82 -12.75 -3.52 -4.69
CA VAL A 82 -11.65 -4.36 -4.19
C VAL A 82 -10.67 -3.54 -3.35
N TYR A 83 -10.34 -2.31 -3.77
CA TYR A 83 -9.49 -1.39 -3.02
C TYR A 83 -10.05 -1.01 -1.64
N SER A 84 -11.38 -1.03 -1.47
CA SER A 84 -12.04 -0.71 -0.19
C SER A 84 -11.55 -1.55 1.00
N ARG A 85 -11.03 -2.77 0.76
CA ARG A 85 -10.50 -3.64 1.82
C ARG A 85 -9.26 -3.05 2.51
N TRP A 86 -8.45 -2.27 1.81
CA TRP A 86 -7.25 -1.63 2.37
C TRP A 86 -7.51 -0.18 2.78
N LEU A 87 -8.71 0.36 2.57
CA LEU A 87 -9.07 1.72 3.00
C LEU A 87 -9.47 1.75 4.46
N ALA A 88 -8.93 2.73 5.18
CA ALA A 88 -9.29 2.98 6.56
C ALA A 88 -10.78 3.37 6.70
N PRO A 89 -11.47 2.99 7.79
CA PRO A 89 -12.90 3.23 7.94
C PRO A 89 -13.28 4.73 7.95
N GLU A 90 -12.40 5.60 8.41
CA GLU A 90 -12.57 7.06 8.36
C GLU A 90 -12.66 7.55 6.91
N ILE A 91 -11.86 6.99 6.00
CA ILE A 91 -11.90 7.31 4.56
C ILE A 91 -13.25 6.93 3.95
N LEU A 92 -13.88 5.87 4.45
CA LEU A 92 -15.17 5.38 3.98
C LEU A 92 -16.38 6.15 4.56
N THR A 93 -16.18 6.90 5.65
CA THR A 93 -17.26 7.58 6.38
C THR A 93 -17.29 9.09 6.18
N THR A 94 -16.20 9.72 5.71
CA THR A 94 -16.20 11.12 5.26
C THR A 94 -17.13 11.30 4.05
N GLY A 95 -18.07 12.25 4.15
CA GLY A 95 -18.96 12.61 3.04
C GLY A 95 -18.16 13.13 1.84
N ALA A 96 -18.70 12.97 0.63
CA ALA A 96 -18.03 13.26 -0.65
C ALA A 96 -17.45 14.68 -0.81
N ASP A 97 -17.79 15.62 0.08
CA ASP A 97 -17.31 17.00 0.07
C ASP A 97 -16.01 17.22 0.87
N GLU A 98 -15.63 16.28 1.75
CA GLU A 98 -14.32 16.22 2.39
C GLU A 98 -13.52 15.12 1.70
N LEU A 99 -12.76 15.51 0.66
CA LEU A 99 -11.89 14.59 -0.08
C LEU A 99 -11.11 13.72 0.90
N PRO A 100 -11.11 12.37 0.77
CA PRO A 100 -10.24 11.56 1.58
C PRO A 100 -8.81 11.84 1.11
N LEU A 101 -8.13 12.71 1.84
CA LEU A 101 -6.71 12.93 1.68
C LEU A 101 -6.02 11.68 2.19
N ALA A 102 -5.17 11.08 1.35
CA ALA A 102 -4.24 10.07 1.82
C ALA A 102 -3.57 10.60 3.09
N SER A 103 -3.67 9.86 4.19
CA SER A 103 -3.13 10.24 5.49
C SER A 103 -2.12 9.20 5.96
N PRO A 104 -1.11 9.61 6.75
CA PRO A 104 -0.20 8.67 7.40
C PRO A 104 -0.94 7.59 8.20
N GLU A 105 -2.03 7.96 8.88
CA GLU A 105 -2.88 7.06 9.65
C GLU A 105 -3.60 6.05 8.75
N GLY A 106 -4.07 6.50 7.57
CA GLY A 106 -4.69 5.64 6.57
C GLY A 106 -3.71 4.57 6.05
N ASP A 107 -2.46 4.95 5.81
CA ASP A 107 -1.41 4.00 5.42
C ASP A 107 -1.12 2.95 6.49
N VAL A 108 -1.22 3.29 7.78
CA VAL A 108 -1.05 2.33 8.88
C VAL A 108 -2.15 1.27 8.86
N TYR A 109 -3.39 1.66 8.56
CA TYR A 109 -4.48 0.72 8.35
C TYR A 109 -4.22 -0.16 7.12
N SER A 110 -3.89 0.45 5.98
CA SER A 110 -3.58 -0.28 4.74
C SER A 110 -2.41 -1.25 4.92
N PHE A 111 -1.40 -0.89 5.71
CA PHE A 111 -0.27 -1.76 6.08
C PHE A 111 -0.75 -2.98 6.85
N SER A 112 -1.64 -2.80 7.83
CA SER A 112 -2.20 -3.90 8.61
C SER A 112 -2.98 -4.88 7.73
N MET A 113 -3.77 -4.36 6.78
CA MET A 113 -4.50 -5.18 5.80
C MET A 113 -3.56 -5.88 4.82
N THR A 114 -2.47 -5.22 4.42
CA THR A 114 -1.42 -5.81 3.57
C THR A 114 -0.71 -6.96 4.29
N ALA A 115 -0.43 -6.82 5.58
CA ALA A 115 0.18 -7.89 6.37
C ALA A 115 -0.72 -9.13 6.43
N VAL A 116 -2.04 -8.95 6.55
CA VAL A 116 -3.02 -10.05 6.49
C VAL A 116 -3.07 -10.67 5.09
N GLU A 117 -2.96 -9.87 4.03
CA GLU A 117 -2.97 -10.34 2.63
C GLU A 117 -1.80 -11.29 2.31
N VAL A 118 -0.63 -11.05 2.91
CA VAL A 118 0.61 -11.81 2.64
C VAL A 118 0.94 -12.88 3.70
N SER A 119 0.09 -13.05 4.72
CA SER A 119 0.24 -14.07 5.78
C SER A 119 -0.25 -15.44 5.34
#